data_AF-A0A0B6YV82-F1
#
_entry.id   AF-A0A0B6YV82-F1
#
_cell.length_a   1.000
_cell.length_b   1.000
_cell.length_c   1.000
_cell.angle_alpha   90.00
_cell.angle_beta   90.00
_cell.angle_gamma   90.00
#
_symmetry.space_group_name_H-M   'P 1'
#
loop_
_entity.id
_entity.type
_entity.pdbx_description
1 polymer ?
#
loop_
_entity_poly.entity_id
_entity_poly.type
_entity_poly.pdbx_seq_one_letter_code
_entity_poly.pdbx_strand_id
1 'polypeptide(L)'
;PCMHSFCAGCYSEWMERSQECPSCRMEVARINKNHIVNNLVEAYLKTRPDKKRPEADIKELQGKNKITRDMLYPAQKPEGYSDSYNDESYYDNSYDL
;
A
#
# COMPACT_ATOMS: atom_id res chain seq x y z
N PRO A 1 -4.69 2.62 -14.17
CA PRO A 1 -5.17 2.34 -12.79
C PRO A 1 -6.50 3.09 -12.56
N CYS A 2 -7.51 2.48 -11.93
CA CYS A 2 -8.87 3.06 -11.87
C CYS A 2 -9.13 4.01 -10.69
N MET A 3 -8.21 4.11 -9.73
CA MET A 3 -8.25 5.04 -8.58
C MET A 3 -9.48 4.96 -7.64
N HIS A 4 -10.38 4.00 -7.85
CA HIS A 4 -11.51 3.77 -6.94
C HIS A 4 -11.01 3.29 -5.57
N SER A 5 -11.51 3.91 -4.51
CA SER A 5 -11.12 3.63 -3.12
C SER A 5 -12.28 2.94 -2.39
N PHE A 6 -11.95 1.88 -1.64
CA PHE A 6 -12.92 1.10 -0.88
C PHE A 6 -12.39 0.82 0.52
N CYS A 7 -13.28 0.44 1.43
CA CYS A 7 -12.87 -0.10 2.72
C CYS A 7 -12.16 -1.45 2.52
N ALA A 8 -11.07 -1.71 3.25
CA ALA A 8 -10.25 -2.90 3.05
C ALA A 8 -11.04 -4.21 3.25
N GLY A 9 -11.89 -4.28 4.28
CA GLY A 9 -12.78 -5.43 4.50
C GLY A 9 -13.79 -5.63 3.37
N CYS A 10 -14.40 -4.55 2.89
CA CYS A 10 -15.39 -4.56 1.81
C CYS A 10 -14.77 -5.07 0.51
N TYR A 11 -13.57 -4.60 0.19
CA TYR A 11 -12.85 -5.04 -1.00
C TYR A 11 -12.33 -6.47 -0.86
N SER A 12 -11.90 -6.87 0.33
CA SER A 12 -11.48 -8.25 0.61
C SER A 12 -12.61 -9.25 0.38
N GLU A 13 -13.84 -8.91 0.76
CA GLU A 13 -15.03 -9.72 0.49
C GLU A 13 -15.30 -9.83 -1.03
N TRP A 14 -15.08 -8.74 -1.78
CA TRP A 14 -15.22 -8.75 -3.24
C TRP A 14 -14.16 -9.61 -3.94
N MET A 15 -12.91 -9.59 -3.46
CA MET A 15 -11.80 -10.35 -4.02
C MET A 15 -12.03 -11.87 -4.01
N GLU A 16 -12.93 -12.38 -3.15
CA GLU A 16 -13.34 -13.79 -3.17
C GLU A 16 -14.13 -14.17 -4.43
N ARG A 17 -14.75 -13.18 -5.08
CA ARG A 17 -15.69 -13.37 -6.20
C ARG A 17 -15.13 -12.89 -7.52
N SER A 18 -14.27 -11.86 -7.53
CA SER A 18 -13.70 -11.28 -8.75
C SER A 18 -12.38 -10.57 -8.49
N GLN A 19 -11.50 -10.60 -9.49
CA GLN A 19 -10.25 -9.82 -9.53
C GLN A 19 -10.43 -8.46 -10.23
N GLU A 20 -11.66 -8.11 -10.60
CA GLU A 20 -12.01 -6.83 -11.20
C GLU A 20 -12.40 -5.79 -10.16
N CYS A 21 -12.27 -4.52 -10.51
CA CYS A 21 -12.73 -3.42 -9.67
C CYS A 21 -14.26 -3.44 -9.50
N PRO A 22 -14.82 -3.33 -8.27
CA PRO A 22 -16.26 -3.33 -8.04
C PRO A 22 -17.03 -2.26 -8.83
N SER A 23 -16.42 -1.09 -9.02
CA SER A 23 -17.05 0.08 -9.65
C SER A 23 -16.96 0.05 -11.17
N CYS A 24 -15.79 -0.26 -11.74
CA CYS A 24 -15.55 -0.09 -13.18
C CYS A 24 -15.27 -1.40 -13.92
N ARG A 25 -15.23 -2.54 -13.22
CA ARG A 25 -15.03 -3.89 -13.78
C ARG A 25 -13.75 -4.10 -14.59
N MET A 26 -12.80 -3.19 -14.49
CA MET A 26 -11.45 -3.37 -15.02
C MET A 26 -10.62 -4.24 -14.06
N GLU A 27 -9.76 -5.09 -14.61
CA GLU A 27 -8.83 -5.93 -13.85
C GLU A 27 -7.95 -5.09 -12.91
N VAL A 28 -7.79 -5.55 -11.66
CA VAL A 28 -7.01 -4.84 -10.64
C VAL A 28 -5.56 -5.30 -10.65
N ALA A 29 -4.70 -4.52 -11.29
CA ALA A 29 -3.26 -4.80 -11.34
C ALA A 29 -2.52 -4.49 -10.02
N ARG A 30 -2.96 -3.48 -9.25
CA ARG A 30 -2.32 -3.05 -7.99
C ARG A 30 -3.32 -2.45 -7.02
N ILE A 31 -3.06 -2.61 -5.73
CA ILE A 31 -3.82 -2.03 -4.62
C ILE A 31 -2.85 -1.17 -3.81
N ASN A 32 -3.29 0.02 -3.36
CA ASN A 32 -2.49 0.93 -2.54
C ASN A 32 -3.33 1.48 -1.38
N LYS A 33 -2.65 1.90 -0.29
CA LYS A 33 -3.31 2.63 0.80
C LYS A 33 -3.53 4.09 0.41
N ASN A 34 -4.77 4.55 0.43
CA ASN A 34 -5.09 5.96 0.17
C ASN A 34 -4.93 6.81 1.43
N HIS A 35 -3.75 7.40 1.62
CA HIS A 35 -3.45 8.22 2.80
C HIS A 35 -4.30 9.51 2.89
N ILE A 36 -4.63 10.12 1.75
CA ILE A 36 -5.43 11.36 1.72
C ILE A 36 -6.83 11.09 2.25
N VAL A 37 -7.50 10.04 1.75
CA VAL A 37 -8.85 9.68 2.21
C VAL A 37 -8.84 9.30 3.69
N ASN A 38 -7.83 8.55 4.15
CA ASN A 38 -7.73 8.21 5.58
C ASN A 38 -7.59 9.46 6.46
N ASN A 39 -6.70 10.39 6.10
CA ASN A 39 -6.52 11.63 6.85
C ASN A 39 -7.80 12.48 6.88
N LEU A 40 -8.54 12.53 5.77
CA LEU A 40 -9.82 13.24 5.70
C LEU A 40 -10.87 12.60 6.61
N VAL A 41 -10.98 11.27 6.60
CA VAL A 41 -11.89 10.54 7.49
C VAL A 41 -11.53 10.78 8.96
N GLU A 42 -10.24 10.71 9.31
CA GLU A 42 -9.77 10.98 10.68
C GLU A 42 -10.09 12.41 11.12
N ALA A 43 -9.81 13.41 10.28
CA ALA A 43 -10.13 14.81 10.57
C ALA A 43 -11.64 15.03 10.73
N TYR A 44 -12.45 14.43 9.86
CA TYR A 44 -13.90 14.51 9.93
C TYR A 44 -14.44 13.93 11.24
N LEU A 45 -14.00 12.74 11.63
CA LEU A 45 -14.44 12.07 12.86
C LEU A 45 -14.00 12.78 14.14
N LYS A 46 -12.89 13.53 14.14
CA LYS A 46 -12.51 14.39 15.27
C LYS A 46 -13.57 15.45 15.57
N THR A 47 -14.16 16.02 14.53
CA THR A 47 -15.22 17.05 14.68
C THR A 47 -16.60 16.46 14.84
N ARG A 48 -16.82 15.20 14.41
CA ARG A 48 -18.13 14.53 14.44
C ARG A 48 -18.00 13.07 14.94
N PRO A 49 -17.76 12.87 16.25
CA PRO A 49 -17.61 11.52 16.81
C PRO A 49 -18.88 10.66 16.67
N ASP A 50 -20.06 11.29 16.61
CA ASP A 50 -21.37 10.65 16.39
C ASP A 50 -21.47 9.94 15.04
N LYS A 51 -20.59 10.28 14.09
CA LYS A 51 -20.52 9.65 12.77
C LYS A 51 -19.57 8.46 12.72
N LYS A 52 -18.87 8.13 13.82
CA LYS A 52 -18.02 6.94 13.88
C LYS A 52 -18.89 5.70 13.72
N ARG A 53 -18.42 4.77 12.89
CA ARG A 53 -19.03 3.45 12.75
C ARG A 53 -19.07 2.72 14.11
N PRO A 54 -20.13 1.95 14.42
CA PRO A 54 -20.18 1.12 15.63
C PRO A 54 -18.96 0.20 15.75
N GLU A 55 -18.54 -0.07 16.99
CA GLU A 55 -17.35 -0.88 17.25
C GLU A 55 -17.51 -2.33 16.76
N ALA A 56 -18.74 -2.87 16.82
CA ALA A 56 -19.07 -4.19 16.29
C ALA A 56 -18.77 -4.28 14.78
N ASP A 57 -19.26 -3.32 13.99
CA ASP A 57 -19.04 -3.28 12.54
C ASP A 57 -17.55 -3.06 12.20
N ILE A 58 -16.82 -2.26 12.99
CA ILE A 58 -15.37 -2.09 12.81
C ILE A 58 -14.65 -3.43 12.98
N LYS A 59 -14.96 -4.15 14.06
CA LYS A 59 -14.37 -5.46 14.35
C LYS A 59 -14.70 -6.49 13.27
N GLU A 60 -15.95 -6.51 12.80
CA GLU A 60 -16.36 -7.39 11.70
C GLU A 60 -15.55 -7.10 10.43
N LEU A 61 -15.47 -5.83 10.01
CA LEU A 61 -14.78 -5.45 8.78
C LEU A 61 -13.27 -5.64 8.87
N GLN A 62 -12.67 -5.49 10.06
CA GLN A 62 -11.27 -5.84 10.28
C GLN A 62 -11.06 -7.35 10.16
N GLY A 63 -11.97 -8.18 10.69
CA GLY A 63 -11.92 -9.63 10.54
C GLY A 63 -12.04 -10.10 9.08
N LYS A 64 -12.76 -9.34 8.24
CA LYS A 64 -12.87 -9.60 6.79
C LYS A 64 -11.65 -9.15 5.98
N ASN A 65 -10.77 -8.32 6.54
CA ASN A 65 -9.67 -7.73 5.77
C ASN A 65 -8.57 -8.77 5.47
N LYS A 66 -8.41 -9.11 4.19
CA LYS A 66 -7.41 -10.05 3.67
C LYS A 66 -6.25 -9.36 2.95
N ILE A 67 -6.25 -8.02 2.88
CA ILE A 67 -5.17 -7.27 2.22
C ILE A 67 -3.93 -7.32 3.11
N THR A 68 -2.90 -8.03 2.65
CA THR A 68 -1.64 -8.20 3.39
C THR A 68 -0.65 -7.07 3.09
N ARG A 69 0.42 -7.01 3.89
CA ARG A 69 1.53 -6.07 3.65
C ARG A 69 2.16 -6.30 2.27
N ASP A 70 2.32 -7.54 1.86
CA ASP A 70 2.95 -7.89 0.57
C ASP A 70 2.09 -7.51 -0.63
N MET A 71 0.76 -7.50 -0.47
CA MET A 71 -0.15 -6.99 -1.51
C MET A 71 -0.05 -5.47 -1.70
N LEU A 72 0.26 -4.73 -0.63
CA LEU A 72 0.43 -3.28 -0.65
C LEU A 72 1.85 -2.85 -1.03
N TYR A 73 2.84 -3.65 -0.65
CA TYR A 73 4.26 -3.36 -0.82
C TYR A 73 4.98 -4.62 -1.34
N PRO A 74 4.75 -5.01 -2.60
CA PRO A 74 5.43 -6.15 -3.18
C PRO A 74 6.95 -5.90 -3.18
N ALA A 75 7.73 -6.93 -2.84
CA ALA A 75 9.18 -6.84 -2.81
C ALA A 75 9.71 -6.38 -4.19
N GLN A 76 10.49 -5.31 -4.21
CA GLN A 76 11.21 -4.89 -5.41
C GLN A 76 12.25 -5.97 -5.72
N LYS A 77 12.20 -6.55 -6.93
CA LYS A 77 13.34 -7.33 -7.43
C LYS A 77 14.50 -6.34 -7.65
N PRO A 78 15.74 -6.65 -7.24
CA PRO A 78 16.87 -5.78 -7.56
C PRO A 78 17.07 -5.78 -9.08
N GLU A 79 16.76 -4.67 -9.74
CA GLU A 79 17.13 -4.43 -11.13
C GLU A 79 18.62 -4.08 -11.18
N GLY A 80 19.43 -4.95 -11.81
CA GLY A 80 20.71 -4.57 -12.39
C GLY A 80 21.95 -4.53 -11.48
N TYR A 81 22.40 -5.66 -10.93
CA TYR A 81 23.81 -5.79 -10.53
C TYR A 81 24.65 -6.26 -11.73
N SER A 82 25.19 -5.30 -12.50
CA SER A 82 26.31 -5.54 -13.41
C SER A 82 27.56 -4.90 -12.81
N ASP A 83 28.35 -5.67 -12.07
CA ASP A 83 29.63 -5.19 -11.56
C ASP A 83 30.72 -5.44 -12.61
N SER A 84 30.92 -4.44 -13.46
CA SER A 84 32.04 -4.38 -14.39
C SER A 84 32.68 -3.01 -14.28
N TYR A 85 33.37 -2.77 -13.17
CA TYR A 85 34.44 -1.77 -13.12
C TYR A 85 35.67 -2.39 -12.48
N ASN A 86 36.54 -2.90 -13.35
CA ASN A 86 37.95 -3.10 -13.09
C ASN A 86 38.59 -1.70 -13.10
N ASP A 87 39.04 -1.21 -11.95
CA ASP A 87 39.93 -0.05 -11.88
C ASP A 87 41.15 -0.42 -11.05
N GLU A 88 42.23 -0.73 -11.76
CA GLU A 88 43.55 -0.88 -11.21
C GLU A 88 44.12 0.51 -10.83
N SER A 89 44.70 0.56 -9.64
CA SER A 89 45.83 1.43 -9.25
C SER A 89 45.61 2.95 -9.13
N TYR A 90 45.61 3.43 -7.87
CA TYR A 90 46.65 4.37 -7.41
C TYR A 90 46.68 4.41 -5.88
N TYR A 91 47.67 3.77 -5.27
CA TYR A 91 48.09 4.12 -3.91
C TYR A 91 48.96 5.36 -4.04
N ASP A 92 48.50 6.49 -3.49
CA ASP A 92 49.40 7.54 -3.03
C ASP A 92 48.99 7.96 -1.61
N ASN A 93 49.78 7.49 -0.64
CA ASN A 93 49.72 7.87 0.76
C ASN A 93 50.57 9.13 0.95
N SER A 94 49.94 10.25 1.33
CA SER A 94 50.70 11.42 1.79
C SER A 94 49.86 12.36 2.69
N TYR A 95 49.86 12.03 3.99
CA TYR A 95 49.92 12.89 5.19
C TYR A 95 49.09 14.19 5.32
N ASP A 96 48.32 14.20 6.42
CA ASP A 96 48.14 15.25 7.46
C ASP A 96 47.96 16.73 7.06
N LEU A 97 46.75 17.27 7.31
CA LEU A 97 46.46 18.33 8.31
C LEU A 97 44.96 18.67 8.38
#